data_AF-A0A1V5HSE5-F1
#
_entry.id   AF-A0A1V5HSE5-F1
#
_cell.length_a   1.000
_cell.length_b   1.000
_cell.length_c   1.000
_cell.angle_alpha   90.00
_cell.angle_beta   90.00
_cell.angle_gamma   90.00
#
_symmetry.space_group_name_H-M   'P 1'
#
loop_
_entity.id
_entity.type
_entity.pdbx_description
1 polymer ?
#
loop_
_entity_poly.entity_id
_entity_poly.type
_entity_poly.pdbx_seq_one_letter_code
_entity_poly.pdbx_strand_id
1 'polypeptide(L)'
;MHVATKPDLEGDDSDPDDFQSTDDPFADAKRLIRRFSGARDEDEEADQPDVSAIVKSLKRTTFDKASGSRVFGWNGHFKGGDAVRKEFLSSVMKTLYMSPWDVSKQDAKDLHSAIKSDHPLERFVPVRIRIDLRDCSCCGEKSLGLETDGHMLRFSGPPCAYPDGLPVTEWELNVPSGQIVVANDLRELFPVDDDFDVCTTIGCHRTTLAYAEAGMSHAYVGNSCPGVYLCKDGTYKIANPPAGGKDDPSFEGDCVAGVTTDLWWYSMCDREEFRRRCKRFKVKTSDFSHTVVRVEPGVYRFRHHNDLDIDYGPEIVYARFAKVRDPDPVKDLLLTYESMDVTPNAYVQAMAAKWPTLFGKADKREKPTPWADMSEKEQFSSWLGVANHMMCSSGGVEWHERGFPKAVVPAAPDNAPPAFRDQFGWTWFTKPYAGLFQDLSPSFAKFAFRVLESIISFGMRDQGGESRTSEKRVQDCMLLAATRYRELAAKHPASADPEYVAWLSQDGRAEAWISGFFKKARRVRKAKATG
;
A
#
# COMPACT_ATOMS: atom_id res chain seq x y z
N MET A 1 1.35 19.08 44.71
CA MET A 1 1.98 18.77 46.00
C MET A 1 2.41 17.31 45.97
N HIS A 2 3.71 17.07 45.77
CA HIS A 2 4.48 15.99 46.36
C HIS A 2 5.96 16.35 46.15
N VAL A 3 6.71 16.23 47.23
CA VAL A 3 8.06 16.74 47.47
C VAL A 3 9.08 15.79 46.87
N ALA A 4 10.03 16.31 46.09
CA ALA A 4 11.21 15.57 45.66
C ALA A 4 12.43 16.13 46.41
N THR A 5 12.99 15.32 47.30
CA THR A 5 14.26 15.53 48.00
C THR A 5 15.43 15.23 47.05
N LYS A 6 16.46 16.09 47.09
CA LYS A 6 17.78 15.86 46.50
C LYS A 6 18.60 14.92 47.40
N PRO A 7 19.53 14.13 46.84
CA PRO A 7 20.70 13.69 47.58
C PRO A 7 21.93 14.52 47.21
N ASP A 8 22.71 14.81 48.24
CA ASP A 8 24.04 15.39 48.23
C ASP A 8 25.06 14.41 47.63
N LEU A 9 26.05 14.94 46.92
CA LEU A 9 27.28 14.24 46.57
C LEU A 9 28.45 15.10 47.06
N GLU A 10 29.05 14.64 48.15
CA GLU A 10 30.40 15.01 48.59
C GLU A 10 31.43 14.34 47.65
N GLY A 11 32.53 15.06 47.42
CA GLY A 11 33.55 14.69 46.45
C GLY A 11 34.52 13.62 46.93
N ASP A 12 35.38 13.20 45.99
CA ASP A 12 36.72 12.75 46.32
C ASP A 12 37.65 13.07 45.15
N ASP A 13 38.72 13.80 45.47
CA ASP A 13 39.82 14.17 44.59
C ASP A 13 40.84 13.03 44.58
N SER A 14 41.13 12.45 43.40
CA SER A 14 42.39 11.72 43.20
C SER A 14 42.89 11.93 41.77
N ASP A 15 44.08 12.53 41.70
CA ASP A 15 44.90 12.73 40.50
C ASP A 15 45.53 11.39 40.01
N PRO A 16 46.09 11.36 38.79
CA PRO A 16 46.12 10.18 37.94
C PRO A 16 47.47 9.44 37.94
N ASP A 17 47.41 8.11 37.90
CA ASP A 17 48.54 7.26 37.52
C ASP A 17 48.21 6.46 36.24
N ASP A 18 49.10 6.63 35.26
CA ASP A 18 49.53 5.75 34.16
C ASP A 18 48.54 4.83 33.44
N PHE A 19 48.33 5.11 32.14
CA PHE A 19 48.16 4.05 31.12
C PHE A 19 48.73 4.50 29.76
N GLN A 20 50.00 4.14 29.51
CA GLN A 20 50.54 4.06 28.14
C GLN A 20 49.98 2.80 27.47
N SER A 21 48.82 2.93 26.83
CA SER A 21 48.25 1.93 25.93
C SER A 21 48.71 2.22 24.50
N THR A 22 49.65 1.43 24.01
CA THR A 22 50.07 1.37 22.60
C THR A 22 49.22 0.35 21.85
N ASP A 23 47.91 0.57 21.77
CA ASP A 23 47.01 -0.24 20.95
C ASP A 23 46.27 0.67 19.96
N ASP A 24 46.56 0.50 18.67
CA ASP A 24 45.83 1.14 17.56
C ASP A 24 44.37 0.66 17.61
N PRO A 25 43.39 1.51 17.97
CA PRO A 25 41.98 1.12 18.10
C PRO A 25 41.36 0.76 16.74
N PHE A 26 42.11 0.89 15.64
CA PHE A 26 41.69 0.50 14.31
C PHE A 26 42.33 -0.82 13.83
N ALA A 27 43.11 -1.53 14.66
CA ALA A 27 43.70 -2.81 14.28
C ALA A 27 42.62 -3.86 13.94
N ASP A 28 41.53 -3.90 14.71
CA ASP A 28 40.41 -4.81 14.46
C ASP A 28 39.52 -4.34 13.30
N ALA A 29 39.36 -3.03 13.12
CA ALA A 29 38.66 -2.47 11.95
C ALA A 29 39.43 -2.76 10.64
N LYS A 30 40.76 -2.69 10.65
CA LYS A 30 41.63 -3.07 9.52
C LYS A 30 41.59 -4.57 9.23
N ARG A 31 41.49 -5.43 10.26
CA ARG A 31 41.27 -6.89 10.08
C ARG A 31 39.88 -7.20 9.52
N LEU A 32 38.85 -6.47 9.95
CA LEU A 32 37.50 -6.62 9.42
C LEU A 32 37.41 -6.18 7.96
N ILE A 33 38.02 -5.04 7.61
CA ILE A 33 38.09 -4.54 6.22
C ILE A 33 38.87 -5.52 5.33
N ARG A 34 39.97 -6.13 5.80
CA ARG A 34 40.67 -7.19 5.06
C ARG A 34 39.82 -8.47 4.87
N ARG A 35 38.97 -8.81 5.84
CA ARG A 35 38.03 -9.94 5.72
C ARG A 35 36.87 -9.65 4.75
N PHE A 36 36.43 -8.40 4.65
CA PHE A 36 35.35 -7.99 3.74
C PHE A 36 35.82 -7.55 2.35
N SER A 37 37.10 -7.18 2.18
CA SER A 37 37.67 -6.77 0.89
C SER A 37 38.06 -7.94 -0.02
N GLY A 38 37.91 -9.19 0.43
CA GLY A 38 38.08 -10.37 -0.44
C GLY A 38 39.48 -10.55 -1.03
N ALA A 39 40.53 -10.02 -0.40
CA ALA A 39 41.91 -10.27 -0.83
C ALA A 39 42.26 -11.73 -0.47
N ARG A 40 42.20 -12.61 -1.46
CA ARG A 40 42.72 -13.99 -1.40
C ARG A 40 44.21 -13.99 -1.72
N ASP A 41 44.91 -14.98 -1.19
CA ASP A 41 46.30 -15.28 -1.53
C ASP A 41 46.45 -15.42 -3.05
N GLU A 42 47.41 -14.68 -3.63
CA GLU A 42 47.64 -14.51 -5.07
C GLU A 42 48.15 -15.79 -5.78
N ASP A 43 48.40 -16.87 -5.03
CA ASP A 43 49.09 -18.07 -5.55
C ASP A 43 48.14 -19.21 -5.98
N GLU A 44 46.82 -19.09 -5.84
CA GLU A 44 45.83 -20.10 -6.32
C GLU A 44 45.14 -19.75 -7.65
N GLU A 45 45.57 -18.67 -8.32
CA GLU A 45 44.88 -18.12 -9.50
C GLU A 45 45.40 -18.64 -10.85
N ALA A 46 46.49 -19.42 -10.87
CA ALA A 46 47.21 -19.75 -12.11
C ALA A 46 46.58 -20.84 -13.01
N ASP A 47 45.54 -21.55 -12.58
CA ASP A 47 44.93 -22.64 -13.38
C ASP A 47 43.39 -22.65 -13.35
N GLN A 48 42.77 -21.57 -12.89
CA GLN A 48 41.31 -21.47 -12.86
C GLN A 48 40.80 -20.85 -14.16
N PRO A 49 39.84 -21.51 -14.86
CA PRO A 49 39.25 -20.90 -16.04
C PRO A 49 38.60 -19.58 -15.63
N ASP A 50 38.98 -18.51 -16.32
CA ASP A 50 38.49 -17.16 -16.07
C ASP A 50 36.96 -17.17 -16.10
N VAL A 51 36.35 -17.14 -14.91
CA VAL A 51 34.89 -17.13 -14.73
C VAL A 51 34.31 -15.91 -15.45
N SER A 52 35.06 -14.81 -15.52
CA SER A 52 34.71 -13.65 -16.32
C SER A 52 34.66 -13.99 -17.81
N ALA A 53 35.63 -14.73 -18.34
CA ALA A 53 35.62 -15.21 -19.72
C ALA A 53 34.49 -16.21 -20.01
N ILE A 54 34.17 -17.12 -19.08
CA ILE A 54 33.03 -18.04 -19.20
C ILE A 54 31.71 -17.25 -19.23
N VAL A 55 31.51 -16.33 -18.28
CA VAL A 55 30.34 -15.46 -18.20
C VAL A 55 30.23 -14.53 -19.42
N LYS A 56 31.37 -14.06 -19.95
CA LYS A 56 31.42 -13.24 -21.17
C LYS A 56 31.15 -14.06 -22.43
N SER A 57 31.56 -15.33 -22.46
CA SER A 57 31.21 -16.29 -23.51
C SER A 57 29.71 -16.59 -23.49
N LEU A 58 29.12 -16.84 -22.31
CA LEU A 58 27.68 -17.03 -22.11
C LEU A 58 26.87 -15.84 -22.66
N LYS A 59 27.34 -14.60 -22.44
CA LYS A 59 26.66 -13.38 -22.95
C LYS A 59 26.59 -13.30 -24.47
N ARG A 60 27.61 -13.80 -25.18
CA ARG A 60 27.73 -13.60 -26.64
C ARG A 60 27.24 -14.81 -27.43
N THR A 61 27.49 -16.02 -26.95
CA THR A 61 27.18 -17.26 -27.71
C THR A 61 25.75 -17.75 -27.46
N THR A 62 25.21 -17.55 -26.26
CA THR A 62 23.85 -18.01 -25.89
C THR A 62 22.77 -17.11 -26.47
N PHE A 63 22.98 -15.78 -26.50
CA PHE A 63 21.97 -14.82 -26.92
C PHE A 63 21.84 -14.66 -28.44
N ASP A 64 22.96 -14.66 -29.16
CA ASP A 64 22.97 -14.53 -30.63
C ASP A 64 22.48 -15.81 -31.33
N LYS A 65 22.63 -16.99 -30.69
CA LYS A 65 21.99 -18.24 -31.16
C LYS A 65 20.52 -18.36 -30.72
N ALA A 66 20.14 -17.79 -29.57
CA ALA A 66 18.77 -17.83 -29.05
C ALA A 66 17.78 -16.94 -29.83
N SER A 67 18.25 -15.81 -30.38
CA SER A 67 17.43 -14.90 -31.19
C SER A 67 16.94 -15.51 -32.51
N GLY A 68 17.54 -16.63 -32.96
CA GLY A 68 17.15 -17.34 -34.16
C GLY A 68 15.97 -18.30 -34.00
N SER A 69 15.82 -18.98 -32.84
CA SER A 69 14.76 -20.00 -32.66
C SER A 69 14.61 -20.65 -31.26
N ARG A 70 15.14 -20.13 -30.13
CA ARG A 70 14.96 -20.77 -28.80
C ARG A 70 13.88 -20.13 -27.93
N VAL A 71 13.17 -21.03 -27.24
CA VAL A 71 11.93 -20.84 -26.48
C VAL A 71 12.24 -20.16 -25.14
N PHE A 72 11.73 -18.94 -24.94
CA PHE A 72 11.61 -18.40 -23.59
C PHE A 72 10.45 -19.14 -22.90
N GLY A 73 10.74 -19.82 -21.80
CA GLY A 73 9.75 -20.52 -21.01
C GLY A 73 8.98 -19.55 -20.14
N TRP A 74 7.82 -19.10 -20.60
CA TRP A 74 6.97 -18.19 -19.84
C TRP A 74 6.39 -18.81 -18.56
N ASN A 75 6.39 -20.15 -18.46
CA ASN A 75 5.75 -20.88 -17.35
C ASN A 75 4.28 -20.41 -17.14
N GLY A 76 3.60 -20.06 -18.23
CA GLY A 76 2.25 -19.47 -18.23
C GLY A 76 2.18 -17.96 -17.93
N HIS A 77 3.22 -17.31 -17.41
CA HIS A 77 3.15 -15.89 -17.10
C HIS A 77 2.97 -15.03 -18.35
N PHE A 78 2.32 -13.87 -18.19
CA PHE A 78 2.04 -12.92 -19.27
C PHE A 78 1.33 -13.55 -20.47
N LYS A 79 0.37 -14.45 -20.22
CA LYS A 79 -0.35 -15.21 -21.25
C LYS A 79 0.58 -16.00 -22.17
N GLY A 80 1.52 -16.72 -21.59
CA GLY A 80 2.53 -17.43 -22.39
C GLY A 80 3.41 -16.51 -23.25
N GLY A 81 3.54 -15.23 -22.88
CA GLY A 81 4.34 -14.22 -23.59
C GLY A 81 3.55 -13.31 -24.52
N ASP A 82 2.28 -13.60 -24.79
CA ASP A 82 1.45 -12.82 -25.71
C ASP A 82 1.22 -11.39 -25.22
N ALA A 83 1.19 -11.18 -23.89
CA ALA A 83 1.03 -9.86 -23.30
C ALA A 83 2.33 -9.04 -23.26
N VAL A 84 3.46 -9.60 -23.69
CA VAL A 84 4.76 -8.93 -23.62
C VAL A 84 5.13 -8.29 -24.95
N ARG A 85 5.30 -6.96 -24.93
CA ARG A 85 5.80 -6.21 -26.08
C ARG A 85 7.19 -6.70 -26.50
N LYS A 86 7.45 -6.83 -27.80
CA LYS A 86 8.74 -7.34 -28.34
C LYS A 86 9.94 -6.51 -27.85
N GLU A 87 9.74 -5.22 -27.63
CA GLU A 87 10.76 -4.30 -27.10
C GLU A 87 11.15 -4.64 -25.66
N PHE A 88 10.20 -5.13 -24.85
CA PHE A 88 10.48 -5.57 -23.48
C PHE A 88 11.38 -6.80 -23.50
N LEU A 89 11.07 -7.81 -24.31
CA LEU A 89 11.96 -8.95 -24.52
C LEU A 89 13.34 -8.50 -24.98
N SER A 90 13.43 -7.59 -25.96
CA SER A 90 14.71 -7.02 -26.39
C SER A 90 15.47 -6.35 -25.23
N SER A 91 14.77 -5.63 -24.35
CA SER A 91 15.36 -4.99 -23.17
C SER A 91 15.86 -6.00 -22.14
N VAL A 92 15.05 -7.01 -21.80
CA VAL A 92 15.43 -8.11 -20.92
C VAL A 92 16.66 -8.82 -21.48
N MET A 93 16.68 -9.12 -22.77
CA MET A 93 17.82 -9.76 -23.43
C MET A 93 19.08 -8.89 -23.45
N LYS A 94 18.95 -7.56 -23.61
CA LYS A 94 20.09 -6.62 -23.55
C LYS A 94 20.68 -6.44 -22.16
N THR A 95 19.90 -6.71 -21.12
CA THR A 95 20.26 -6.45 -19.72
C THR A 95 20.43 -7.71 -18.89
N LEU A 96 20.22 -8.88 -19.49
CA LEU A 96 20.63 -10.17 -18.98
C LEU A 96 22.16 -10.18 -18.81
N TYR A 97 22.57 -9.69 -17.66
CA TYR A 97 23.94 -9.69 -17.21
C TYR A 97 24.05 -10.68 -16.07
N MET A 98 24.56 -11.87 -16.36
CA MET A 98 25.07 -12.73 -15.30
C MET A 98 26.34 -12.07 -14.78
N SER A 99 26.34 -11.68 -13.50
CA SER A 99 27.56 -11.33 -12.81
C SER A 99 28.29 -12.61 -12.39
N PRO A 100 29.64 -12.64 -12.38
CA PRO A 100 30.39 -13.75 -11.78
C PRO A 100 29.98 -14.05 -10.32
N TRP A 101 29.36 -13.07 -9.65
CA TRP A 101 28.85 -13.17 -8.28
C TRP A 101 27.44 -13.76 -8.16
N ASP A 102 26.71 -13.90 -9.27
CA ASP A 102 25.31 -14.32 -9.27
C ASP A 102 25.13 -15.84 -9.44
N VAL A 103 26.20 -16.55 -9.77
CA VAL A 103 26.20 -17.96 -10.19
C VAL A 103 27.39 -18.64 -9.55
N SER A 104 27.22 -19.86 -9.03
CA SER A 104 28.37 -20.57 -8.45
C SER A 104 29.40 -20.90 -9.54
N LYS A 105 30.67 -21.07 -9.14
CA LYS A 105 31.73 -21.45 -10.08
C LYS A 105 31.39 -22.76 -10.81
N GLN A 106 30.75 -23.71 -10.13
CA GLN A 106 30.36 -24.98 -10.72
C GLN A 106 29.22 -24.79 -11.73
N ASP A 107 28.17 -24.06 -11.36
CA ASP A 107 27.06 -23.76 -12.26
C ASP A 107 27.52 -23.05 -13.54
N ALA A 108 28.46 -22.11 -13.43
CA ALA A 108 29.03 -21.44 -14.59
C ALA A 108 29.77 -22.41 -15.52
N LYS A 109 30.52 -23.38 -14.96
CA LYS A 109 31.20 -24.44 -15.75
C LYS A 109 30.20 -25.39 -16.39
N ASP A 110 29.18 -25.81 -15.64
CA ASP A 110 28.12 -26.70 -16.11
C ASP A 110 27.36 -26.07 -17.28
N LEU A 111 26.92 -24.81 -17.12
CA LEU A 111 26.22 -24.06 -18.18
C LEU A 111 27.09 -23.89 -19.42
N HIS A 112 28.37 -23.57 -19.25
CA HIS A 112 29.31 -23.45 -20.38
C HIS A 112 29.50 -24.77 -21.13
N SER A 113 29.58 -25.88 -20.38
CA SER A 113 29.67 -27.23 -20.94
C SER A 113 28.40 -27.58 -21.72
N ALA A 114 27.23 -27.36 -21.13
CA ALA A 114 25.92 -27.58 -21.75
C ALA A 114 25.79 -26.82 -23.08
N ILE A 115 26.12 -25.54 -23.09
CA ILE A 115 26.04 -24.70 -24.29
C ILE A 115 27.03 -25.13 -25.38
N LYS A 116 28.23 -25.56 -25.00
CA LYS A 116 29.23 -26.05 -25.95
C LYS A 116 28.85 -27.40 -26.56
N SER A 117 28.28 -28.30 -25.75
CA SER A 117 27.89 -29.64 -26.18
C SER A 117 26.54 -29.67 -26.89
N ASP A 118 25.79 -28.57 -26.86
CA ASP A 118 24.39 -28.49 -27.29
C ASP A 118 23.45 -29.45 -26.55
N HIS A 119 23.78 -29.84 -25.31
CA HIS A 119 22.91 -30.63 -24.44
C HIS A 119 22.49 -29.80 -23.22
N PRO A 120 21.18 -29.59 -22.97
CA PRO A 120 20.74 -28.84 -21.80
C PRO A 120 21.13 -29.57 -20.51
N LEU A 121 21.30 -28.82 -19.43
CA LEU A 121 21.43 -29.38 -18.10
C LEU A 121 20.13 -30.10 -17.70
N GLU A 122 20.25 -31.17 -16.91
CA GLU A 122 19.08 -31.84 -16.29
C GLU A 122 18.41 -30.99 -15.21
N ARG A 123 19.02 -29.85 -14.85
CA ARG A 123 18.56 -28.91 -13.83
C ARG A 123 18.61 -27.48 -14.35
N PHE A 124 17.74 -26.64 -13.82
CA PHE A 124 17.80 -25.21 -14.04
C PHE A 124 18.68 -24.53 -13.00
N VAL A 125 19.49 -23.58 -13.47
CA VAL A 125 20.35 -22.72 -12.66
C VAL A 125 19.71 -21.34 -12.55
N PRO A 126 19.47 -20.82 -11.33
CA PRO A 126 18.95 -19.47 -11.15
C PRO A 126 19.83 -18.40 -11.81
N VAL A 127 19.20 -17.45 -12.48
CA VAL A 127 19.84 -16.31 -13.15
C VAL A 127 19.33 -15.04 -12.51
N ARG A 128 20.23 -14.24 -11.93
CA ARG A 128 19.87 -12.89 -11.49
C ARG A 128 19.92 -11.94 -12.67
N ILE A 129 18.88 -11.11 -12.74
CA ILE A 129 18.78 -10.00 -13.67
C ILE A 129 18.69 -8.70 -12.88
N ARG A 130 19.24 -7.63 -13.45
CA ARG A 130 19.18 -6.28 -12.88
C ARG A 130 17.94 -5.51 -13.31
N ILE A 131 17.15 -6.06 -14.23
CA ILE A 131 15.83 -5.50 -14.55
C ILE A 131 14.83 -6.08 -13.56
N ASP A 132 14.07 -5.19 -12.94
CA ASP A 132 12.84 -5.55 -12.26
C ASP A 132 11.84 -5.98 -13.34
N LEU A 133 11.69 -7.29 -13.52
CA LEU A 133 10.63 -7.80 -14.38
C LEU A 133 9.33 -7.42 -13.69
N ARG A 134 8.54 -6.58 -14.37
CA ARG A 134 7.24 -6.13 -13.88
C ARG A 134 6.42 -7.32 -13.39
N ASP A 135 5.62 -7.10 -12.37
CA ASP A 135 4.67 -8.09 -11.85
C ASP A 135 3.83 -8.68 -12.98
N CYS A 136 3.59 -10.00 -12.95
CA CYS A 136 2.72 -10.62 -13.94
C CYS A 136 1.32 -10.04 -13.83
N SER A 137 0.83 -9.36 -14.86
CA SER A 137 -0.49 -8.70 -14.83
C SER A 137 -1.66 -9.66 -14.57
N CYS A 138 -1.49 -10.95 -14.89
CA CYS A 138 -2.54 -11.97 -14.78
C CYS A 138 -2.60 -12.65 -13.41
N CYS A 139 -1.46 -12.98 -12.77
CA CYS A 139 -1.45 -13.62 -11.46
C CYS A 139 -1.02 -12.70 -10.30
N GLY A 140 -0.40 -11.56 -10.61
CA GLY A 140 0.09 -10.60 -9.63
C GLY A 140 1.37 -11.02 -8.92
N GLU A 141 2.01 -12.10 -9.38
CA GLU A 141 3.28 -12.55 -8.83
C GLU A 141 4.36 -11.52 -9.12
N LYS A 142 5.05 -11.12 -8.04
CA LYS A 142 6.06 -10.08 -8.03
C LYS A 142 7.45 -10.67 -8.13
N SER A 143 8.37 -9.91 -8.70
CA SER A 143 9.80 -10.24 -8.71
C SER A 143 10.08 -11.66 -9.22
N LEU A 144 9.46 -12.02 -10.36
CA LEU A 144 9.65 -13.32 -10.98
C LEU A 144 11.12 -13.57 -11.25
N GLY A 145 11.69 -14.58 -10.59
CA GLY A 145 13.05 -15.01 -10.83
C GLY A 145 13.19 -15.66 -12.21
N LEU A 146 14.41 -15.70 -12.74
CA LEU A 146 14.72 -16.43 -13.95
C LEU A 146 15.64 -17.59 -13.64
N GLU A 147 15.58 -18.63 -14.46
CA GLU A 147 16.49 -19.76 -14.40
C GLU A 147 16.77 -20.32 -15.81
N THR A 148 17.91 -20.99 -15.97
CA THR A 148 18.33 -21.56 -17.26
C THR A 148 19.02 -22.90 -17.11
N ASP A 149 18.80 -23.80 -18.07
CA ASP A 149 19.53 -25.07 -18.23
C ASP A 149 20.68 -24.96 -19.26
N GLY A 150 21.00 -23.75 -19.70
CA GLY A 150 21.97 -23.48 -20.77
C GLY A 150 21.30 -23.34 -22.15
N HIS A 151 20.07 -23.80 -22.32
CA HIS A 151 19.36 -23.78 -23.60
C HIS A 151 18.08 -22.96 -23.56
N MET A 152 17.29 -23.12 -22.51
CA MET A 152 16.05 -22.42 -22.24
C MET A 152 16.28 -21.42 -21.11
N LEU A 153 15.74 -20.22 -21.27
CA LEU A 153 15.57 -19.27 -20.18
C LEU A 153 14.08 -19.29 -19.80
N ARG A 154 13.77 -19.44 -18.53
CA ARG A 154 12.38 -19.45 -18.06
C ARG A 154 12.19 -18.71 -16.75
N PHE A 155 10.94 -18.40 -16.42
CA PHE A 155 10.58 -17.97 -15.08
C PHE A 155 10.72 -19.11 -14.08
N SER A 156 11.38 -18.84 -12.95
CA SER A 156 11.49 -19.75 -11.82
C SER A 156 10.22 -19.68 -10.97
N GLY A 157 9.82 -20.80 -10.37
CA GLY A 157 8.68 -20.85 -9.46
C GLY A 157 7.50 -21.68 -10.00
N PRO A 158 6.35 -21.64 -9.31
CA PRO A 158 5.15 -22.32 -9.78
C PRO A 158 4.67 -21.73 -11.11
N PRO A 159 3.98 -22.51 -11.96
CA PRO A 159 3.36 -21.98 -13.17
C PRO A 159 2.30 -20.92 -12.81
N CYS A 160 2.13 -19.96 -13.70
CA CYS A 160 1.08 -18.95 -13.58
C CYS A 160 -0.29 -19.63 -13.46
N ALA A 161 -1.11 -19.17 -12.50
CA ALA A 161 -2.47 -19.66 -12.32
C ALA A 161 -3.40 -19.33 -13.51
N TYR A 162 -2.98 -18.41 -14.38
CA TYR A 162 -3.76 -17.90 -15.51
C TYR A 162 -2.91 -17.90 -16.79
N PRO A 163 -2.51 -19.09 -17.29
CA PRO A 163 -1.59 -19.21 -18.41
C PRO A 163 -2.16 -18.68 -19.72
N ASP A 164 -3.49 -18.68 -19.86
CA ASP A 164 -4.21 -18.19 -21.04
C ASP A 164 -4.81 -16.78 -20.82
N GLY A 165 -4.42 -16.11 -19.74
CA GLY A 165 -5.00 -14.85 -19.29
C GLY A 165 -6.12 -15.02 -18.27
N LEU A 166 -6.60 -13.89 -17.76
CA LEU A 166 -7.65 -13.91 -16.75
C LEU A 166 -8.99 -14.28 -17.40
N PRO A 167 -9.78 -15.15 -16.75
CA PRO A 167 -11.13 -15.43 -17.24
C PRO A 167 -11.98 -14.17 -17.17
N VAL A 168 -13.08 -14.19 -17.93
CA VAL A 168 -14.14 -13.19 -17.80
C VAL A 168 -14.56 -13.12 -16.33
N THR A 169 -14.63 -11.90 -15.80
CA THR A 169 -15.08 -11.69 -14.42
C THR A 169 -16.58 -11.66 -14.39
N GLU A 170 -17.17 -12.55 -13.60
CA GLU A 170 -18.60 -12.67 -13.47
C GLU A 170 -19.03 -12.42 -12.02
N TRP A 171 -20.09 -11.65 -11.83
CA TRP A 171 -20.70 -11.39 -10.54
C TRP A 171 -22.18 -11.08 -10.70
N GLU A 172 -22.91 -11.01 -9.59
CA GLU A 172 -24.33 -10.72 -9.56
C GLU A 172 -24.61 -9.47 -8.73
N LEU A 173 -25.55 -8.63 -9.19
CA LEU A 173 -26.05 -7.46 -8.48
C LEU A 173 -27.54 -7.62 -8.24
N ASN A 174 -27.96 -7.57 -6.98
CA ASN A 174 -29.38 -7.63 -6.61
C ASN A 174 -30.01 -6.23 -6.72
N VAL A 175 -31.07 -6.07 -7.51
CA VAL A 175 -31.76 -4.79 -7.80
C VAL A 175 -33.26 -4.91 -7.48
N PRO A 176 -33.64 -5.02 -6.20
CA PRO A 176 -35.04 -5.17 -5.79
C PRO A 176 -35.89 -3.94 -6.08
N SER A 177 -35.29 -2.74 -6.19
CA SER A 177 -36.04 -1.51 -6.47
C SER A 177 -36.52 -1.39 -7.92
N GLY A 178 -36.00 -2.22 -8.83
CA GLY A 178 -36.18 -2.03 -10.27
C GLY A 178 -35.48 -0.77 -10.80
N GLN A 179 -34.49 -0.24 -10.08
CA GLN A 179 -33.76 0.96 -10.48
C GLN A 179 -32.27 0.79 -10.19
N ILE A 180 -31.45 0.92 -11.22
CA ILE A 180 -29.99 0.92 -11.12
C ILE A 180 -29.50 2.37 -11.13
N VAL A 181 -28.73 2.75 -10.11
CA VAL A 181 -27.94 3.98 -10.13
C VAL A 181 -26.66 3.68 -10.89
N VAL A 182 -26.37 4.46 -11.93
CA VAL A 182 -25.14 4.42 -12.73
C VAL A 182 -24.37 5.70 -12.46
N ALA A 183 -23.11 5.58 -12.04
CA ALA A 183 -22.25 6.72 -11.75
C ALA A 183 -20.80 6.42 -12.10
N ASN A 184 -19.97 7.46 -12.07
CA ASN A 184 -18.52 7.32 -12.27
C ASN A 184 -17.87 6.60 -11.09
N ASP A 185 -18.13 7.12 -9.89
CA ASP A 185 -17.50 6.66 -8.66
C ASP A 185 -18.48 6.72 -7.50
N LEU A 186 -18.74 5.57 -6.89
CA LEU A 186 -19.53 5.43 -5.68
C LEU A 186 -18.69 4.82 -4.55
N ARG A 187 -17.36 4.71 -4.70
CA ARG A 187 -16.49 4.01 -3.72
C ARG A 187 -16.56 4.60 -2.33
N GLU A 188 -16.82 5.91 -2.19
CA GLU A 188 -17.02 6.54 -0.88
C GLU A 188 -18.26 6.02 -0.13
N LEU A 189 -19.24 5.47 -0.84
CA LEU A 189 -20.43 4.85 -0.25
C LEU A 189 -20.26 3.35 0.00
N PHE A 190 -19.34 2.70 -0.71
CA PHE A 190 -19.15 1.24 -0.70
C PHE A 190 -17.74 0.89 -0.22
N PRO A 191 -17.41 1.08 1.07
CA PRO A 191 -16.10 0.71 1.59
C PRO A 191 -15.83 -0.78 1.40
N VAL A 192 -14.63 -1.09 0.92
CA VAL A 192 -14.09 -2.45 0.73
C VAL A 192 -12.72 -2.56 1.39
N ASP A 193 -12.41 -3.76 1.89
CA ASP A 193 -11.25 -4.00 2.77
C ASP A 193 -9.90 -4.18 2.07
N ASP A 194 -9.85 -4.01 0.74
CA ASP A 194 -8.67 -4.37 -0.03
C ASP A 194 -8.06 -3.22 -0.83
N ASP A 195 -6.72 -3.22 -0.82
CA ASP A 195 -5.86 -2.36 -1.62
C ASP A 195 -5.17 -3.22 -2.67
N PHE A 196 -5.94 -3.58 -3.70
CA PHE A 196 -5.40 -4.32 -4.83
C PHE A 196 -4.69 -3.37 -5.78
N ASP A 197 -3.59 -3.83 -6.38
CA ASP A 197 -2.87 -3.06 -7.39
C ASP A 197 -3.69 -2.99 -8.69
N VAL A 198 -4.54 -1.97 -8.79
CA VAL A 198 -5.37 -1.66 -9.96
C VAL A 198 -4.56 -1.31 -11.22
N CYS A 199 -3.23 -1.24 -11.14
CA CYS A 199 -2.37 -1.16 -12.33
C CYS A 199 -2.16 -2.53 -12.99
N THR A 200 -2.63 -3.61 -12.36
CA THR A 200 -2.58 -4.98 -12.89
C THR A 200 -3.98 -5.49 -13.21
N THR A 201 -4.10 -6.34 -14.24
CA THR A 201 -5.39 -6.94 -14.62
C THR A 201 -5.99 -7.77 -13.49
N ILE A 202 -5.16 -8.52 -12.74
CA ILE A 202 -5.61 -9.27 -11.56
C ILE A 202 -6.07 -8.36 -10.43
N GLY A 203 -5.43 -7.21 -10.25
CA GLY A 203 -5.86 -6.22 -9.27
C GLY A 203 -7.24 -5.69 -9.64
N CYS A 204 -7.45 -5.32 -10.91
CA CYS A 204 -8.77 -4.89 -11.39
C CYS A 204 -9.86 -5.97 -11.18
N HIS A 205 -9.53 -7.22 -11.50
CA HIS A 205 -10.41 -8.36 -11.27
C HIS A 205 -10.80 -8.50 -9.78
N ARG A 206 -9.82 -8.48 -8.88
CA ARG A 206 -10.05 -8.62 -7.44
C ARG A 206 -10.81 -7.42 -6.86
N THR A 207 -10.48 -6.21 -7.29
CA THR A 207 -11.22 -4.99 -6.92
C THR A 207 -12.69 -5.11 -7.31
N THR A 208 -12.97 -5.58 -8.53
CA THR A 208 -14.33 -5.77 -9.02
C THR A 208 -15.13 -6.73 -8.14
N LEU A 209 -14.53 -7.87 -7.78
CA LEU A 209 -15.17 -8.87 -6.93
C LEU A 209 -15.41 -8.35 -5.50
N ALA A 210 -14.46 -7.60 -4.93
CA ALA A 210 -14.61 -7.03 -3.59
C ALA A 210 -15.77 -6.01 -3.53
N TYR A 211 -15.91 -5.14 -4.54
CA TYR A 211 -17.05 -4.24 -4.60
C TYR A 211 -18.37 -4.96 -4.87
N ALA A 212 -18.36 -6.02 -5.67
CA ALA A 212 -19.55 -6.83 -5.90
C ALA A 212 -20.06 -7.45 -4.60
N GLU A 213 -19.17 -7.95 -3.74
CA GLU A 213 -19.50 -8.43 -2.39
C GLU A 213 -20.09 -7.33 -1.50
N ALA A 214 -19.60 -6.09 -1.63
CA ALA A 214 -20.16 -4.92 -0.95
C ALA A 214 -21.50 -4.42 -1.54
N GLY A 215 -22.03 -5.07 -2.58
CA GLY A 215 -23.31 -4.73 -3.21
C GLY A 215 -23.21 -3.67 -4.29
N MET A 216 -22.02 -3.49 -4.89
CA MET A 216 -21.78 -2.55 -5.98
C MET A 216 -21.09 -3.23 -7.16
N SER A 217 -21.64 -3.07 -8.35
CA SER A 217 -20.95 -3.43 -9.57
C SER A 217 -19.96 -2.31 -9.93
N HIS A 218 -18.66 -2.57 -9.81
CA HIS A 218 -17.60 -1.61 -10.09
C HIS A 218 -16.46 -2.25 -10.88
N ALA A 219 -16.22 -1.83 -12.12
CA ALA A 219 -15.17 -2.43 -12.95
C ALA A 219 -14.48 -1.41 -13.88
N TYR A 220 -13.24 -1.74 -14.27
CA TYR A 220 -12.35 -0.87 -15.04
C TYR A 220 -12.77 -0.85 -16.50
N VAL A 221 -12.80 0.35 -17.10
CA VAL A 221 -13.21 0.57 -18.49
C VAL A 221 -12.18 1.38 -19.28
N GLY A 222 -11.10 1.81 -18.64
CA GLY A 222 -10.11 2.66 -19.27
C GLY A 222 -10.63 4.04 -19.62
N ASN A 223 -9.89 4.74 -20.47
CA ASN A 223 -10.15 6.12 -20.85
C ASN A 223 -11.06 6.21 -22.10
N SER A 224 -12.29 5.69 -22.04
CA SER A 224 -13.18 5.53 -23.20
C SER A 224 -14.56 6.18 -23.11
N CYS A 225 -14.93 6.76 -21.97
CA CYS A 225 -16.22 7.40 -21.68
C CYS A 225 -17.41 6.48 -21.98
N PRO A 226 -17.48 5.25 -21.42
CA PRO A 226 -18.45 4.29 -21.88
C PRO A 226 -19.89 4.70 -21.54
N GLY A 227 -20.83 4.23 -22.37
CA GLY A 227 -22.25 4.28 -22.09
C GLY A 227 -22.77 2.94 -21.59
N VAL A 228 -23.94 2.98 -20.95
CA VAL A 228 -24.78 1.81 -20.67
C VAL A 228 -25.89 1.80 -21.70
N TYR A 229 -26.03 0.68 -22.39
CA TYR A 229 -26.96 0.54 -23.51
C TYR A 229 -27.95 -0.58 -23.26
N LEU A 230 -29.23 -0.31 -23.53
CA LEU A 230 -30.31 -1.31 -23.56
C LEU A 230 -30.38 -1.92 -24.97
N CYS A 231 -30.06 -3.20 -25.08
CA CYS A 231 -30.10 -3.97 -26.33
C CYS A 231 -31.54 -4.33 -26.71
N LYS A 232 -31.76 -4.71 -27.98
CA LYS A 232 -33.11 -5.04 -28.50
C LYS A 232 -33.69 -6.31 -27.87
N ASP A 233 -32.84 -7.21 -27.41
CA ASP A 233 -33.20 -8.44 -26.72
C ASP A 233 -33.51 -8.24 -25.22
N GLY A 234 -33.48 -6.99 -24.74
CA GLY A 234 -33.71 -6.63 -23.34
C GLY A 234 -32.49 -6.81 -22.43
N THR A 235 -31.34 -7.21 -22.96
CA THR A 235 -30.08 -7.25 -22.23
C THR A 235 -29.41 -5.87 -22.20
N TYR A 236 -28.35 -5.73 -21.40
CA TYR A 236 -27.58 -4.50 -21.31
C TYR A 236 -26.11 -4.74 -21.64
N LYS A 237 -25.46 -3.71 -22.17
CA LYS A 237 -24.00 -3.68 -22.36
C LYS A 237 -23.40 -2.36 -21.88
N ILE A 238 -22.15 -2.43 -21.46
CA ILE A 238 -21.30 -1.28 -21.15
C ILE A 238 -20.24 -1.23 -22.24
N ALA A 239 -20.25 -0.19 -23.05
CA ALA A 239 -19.39 -0.08 -24.22
C ALA A 239 -18.91 1.36 -24.41
N ASN A 240 -17.78 1.57 -25.07
CA ASN A 240 -17.43 2.91 -25.56
C ASN A 240 -18.51 3.41 -26.54
N PRO A 241 -18.71 4.73 -26.66
CA PRO A 241 -19.58 5.26 -27.68
C PRO A 241 -19.04 4.88 -29.07
N PRO A 242 -19.94 4.63 -30.05
CA PRO A 242 -19.51 4.31 -31.41
C PRO A 242 -18.62 5.42 -31.96
N ALA A 243 -17.58 5.03 -32.69
CA ALA A 243 -16.76 6.01 -33.39
C ALA A 243 -17.66 6.71 -34.42
N GLY A 244 -17.79 8.04 -34.37
CA GLY A 244 -18.75 8.80 -35.17
C GLY A 244 -18.53 8.80 -36.70
N GLY A 245 -18.03 7.72 -37.29
CA GLY A 245 -17.87 7.51 -38.73
C GLY A 245 -19.18 7.09 -39.41
N LYS A 246 -19.38 7.54 -40.65
CA LYS A 246 -20.58 7.25 -41.47
C LYS A 246 -20.77 5.78 -41.85
N ASP A 247 -19.74 4.94 -41.65
CA ASP A 247 -19.71 3.53 -42.03
C ASP A 247 -19.64 2.58 -40.82
N ASP A 248 -19.92 3.08 -39.61
CA ASP A 248 -19.78 2.28 -38.40
C ASP A 248 -20.89 1.21 -38.31
N PRO A 249 -20.53 -0.06 -38.04
CA PRO A 249 -21.51 -1.14 -37.89
C PRO A 249 -22.58 -0.72 -36.89
N SER A 250 -23.84 -1.04 -37.19
CA SER A 250 -25.01 -0.61 -36.43
C SER A 250 -24.81 -0.87 -34.94
N PHE A 251 -24.44 0.17 -34.19
CA PHE A 251 -24.26 0.10 -32.76
C PHE A 251 -25.60 -0.34 -32.15
N GLU A 252 -25.64 -1.51 -31.54
CA GLU A 252 -26.90 -2.08 -31.05
C GLU A 252 -27.29 -1.48 -29.69
N GLY A 253 -28.48 -0.88 -29.61
CA GLY A 253 -29.11 -0.51 -28.35
C GLY A 253 -29.13 0.99 -28.04
N ASP A 254 -30.03 1.37 -27.15
CA ASP A 254 -30.27 2.76 -26.76
C ASP A 254 -29.42 3.11 -25.54
N CYS A 255 -28.68 4.23 -25.60
CA CYS A 255 -27.90 4.71 -24.47
C CYS A 255 -28.85 5.18 -23.35
N VAL A 256 -28.82 4.50 -22.20
CA VAL A 256 -29.68 4.79 -21.04
C VAL A 256 -28.94 5.48 -19.90
N ALA A 257 -27.60 5.45 -19.90
CA ALA A 257 -26.74 6.20 -18.99
C ALA A 257 -25.33 6.39 -19.58
N GLY A 258 -24.64 7.45 -19.20
CA GLY A 258 -23.23 7.69 -19.53
C GLY A 258 -22.31 7.55 -18.32
N VAL A 259 -21.07 7.12 -18.54
CA VAL A 259 -19.99 7.07 -17.55
C VAL A 259 -18.84 7.95 -18.06
N THR A 260 -18.34 8.86 -17.24
CA THR A 260 -17.21 9.74 -17.59
C THR A 260 -15.87 9.04 -17.37
N THR A 261 -14.82 9.53 -18.03
CA THR A 261 -13.46 8.98 -17.93
C THR A 261 -12.64 9.49 -16.77
N ASP A 262 -13.19 10.32 -15.89
CA ASP A 262 -12.37 10.99 -14.86
C ASP A 262 -11.64 9.99 -13.96
N LEU A 263 -12.19 8.78 -13.82
CA LEU A 263 -11.60 7.72 -13.00
C LEU A 263 -11.36 6.40 -13.74
N TRP A 264 -11.76 6.24 -15.00
CA TRP A 264 -11.60 4.99 -15.79
C TRP A 264 -12.34 3.76 -15.24
N TRP A 265 -13.35 3.96 -14.38
CA TRP A 265 -14.23 2.92 -13.84
C TRP A 265 -15.69 3.31 -14.04
N TYR A 266 -16.59 2.33 -14.01
CA TYR A 266 -18.02 2.58 -13.77
C TYR A 266 -18.42 2.07 -12.38
N SER A 267 -19.48 2.63 -11.82
CA SER A 267 -20.06 2.20 -10.55
C SER A 267 -21.58 2.08 -10.67
N MET A 268 -22.12 0.95 -10.24
CA MET A 268 -23.55 0.65 -10.31
C MET A 268 -24.07 -0.02 -9.03
N CYS A 269 -25.23 0.39 -8.56
CA CYS A 269 -25.91 -0.26 -7.42
C CYS A 269 -27.44 -0.07 -7.48
N ASP A 270 -28.15 -0.78 -6.60
CA ASP A 270 -29.58 -0.56 -6.40
C ASP A 270 -29.85 0.85 -5.84
N ARG A 271 -30.93 1.49 -6.30
CA ARG A 271 -31.27 2.87 -5.90
C ARG A 271 -31.55 3.04 -4.42
N GLU A 272 -32.24 2.09 -3.79
CA GLU A 272 -32.56 2.21 -2.37
C GLU A 272 -31.30 2.00 -1.53
N GLU A 273 -30.39 1.12 -1.95
CA GLU A 273 -29.08 0.97 -1.32
C GLU A 273 -28.22 2.24 -1.44
N PHE A 274 -28.18 2.87 -2.62
CA PHE A 274 -27.52 4.17 -2.83
C PHE A 274 -28.04 5.24 -1.85
N ARG A 275 -29.37 5.41 -1.77
CA ARG A 275 -30.01 6.39 -0.87
C ARG A 275 -29.73 6.11 0.60
N ARG A 276 -29.80 4.84 0.99
CA ARG A 276 -29.53 4.38 2.35
C ARG A 276 -28.09 4.72 2.76
N ARG A 277 -27.12 4.45 1.88
CA ARG A 277 -25.70 4.79 2.09
C ARG A 277 -25.45 6.30 2.09
N CYS A 278 -26.02 7.08 1.18
CA CYS A 278 -25.90 8.54 1.23
C CYS A 278 -26.38 9.12 2.57
N LYS A 279 -27.54 8.67 3.06
CA LYS A 279 -28.08 9.08 4.37
C LYS A 279 -27.11 8.70 5.50
N ARG A 280 -26.56 7.48 5.46
CA ARG A 280 -25.63 6.95 6.46
C ARG A 280 -24.33 7.75 6.54
N PHE A 281 -23.72 8.02 5.39
CA PHE A 281 -22.45 8.76 5.28
C PHE A 281 -22.64 10.28 5.30
N LYS A 282 -23.88 10.76 5.49
CA LYS A 282 -24.23 12.19 5.56
C LYS A 282 -23.81 12.98 4.32
N VAL A 283 -23.78 12.33 3.16
CA VAL A 283 -23.53 12.94 1.84
C VAL A 283 -24.83 13.09 1.08
N LYS A 284 -24.91 14.06 0.17
CA LYS A 284 -26.11 14.28 -0.65
C LYS A 284 -25.99 13.45 -1.92
N THR A 285 -27.12 12.95 -2.41
CA THR A 285 -27.15 12.26 -3.71
C THR A 285 -26.69 13.16 -4.86
N SER A 286 -26.82 14.48 -4.72
CA SER A 286 -26.35 15.48 -5.68
C SER A 286 -24.83 15.63 -5.75
N ASP A 287 -24.11 15.10 -4.75
CA ASP A 287 -22.64 15.16 -4.71
C ASP A 287 -22.04 14.16 -5.73
N PHE A 288 -22.87 13.26 -6.28
CA PHE A 288 -22.50 12.27 -7.28
C PHE A 288 -23.09 12.60 -8.65
N SER A 289 -22.25 12.58 -9.68
CA SER A 289 -22.70 12.55 -11.08
C SER A 289 -23.25 11.16 -11.39
N HIS A 290 -24.59 11.02 -11.33
CA HIS A 290 -25.27 9.74 -11.51
C HIS A 290 -26.52 9.85 -12.38
N THR A 291 -26.87 8.75 -13.03
CA THR A 291 -28.11 8.53 -13.78
C THR A 291 -28.87 7.36 -13.17
N VAL A 292 -30.20 7.44 -13.12
CA VAL A 292 -31.04 6.33 -12.64
C VAL A 292 -31.70 5.65 -13.83
N VAL A 293 -31.32 4.40 -14.08
CA VAL A 293 -31.89 3.55 -15.13
C VAL A 293 -33.00 2.70 -14.53
N ARG A 294 -34.17 2.70 -15.16
CA ARG A 294 -35.28 1.82 -14.78
C ARG A 294 -35.07 0.45 -15.42
N VAL A 295 -35.18 -0.60 -14.62
CA VAL A 295 -35.01 -1.99 -15.03
C VAL A 295 -36.10 -2.85 -14.39
N GLU A 296 -36.26 -4.10 -14.82
CA GLU A 296 -37.13 -5.03 -14.10
C GLU A 296 -36.49 -5.38 -12.74
N PRO A 297 -37.24 -5.41 -11.62
CA PRO A 297 -36.69 -5.92 -10.37
C PRO A 297 -36.13 -7.33 -10.54
N GLY A 298 -34.88 -7.53 -10.11
CA GLY A 298 -34.23 -8.83 -10.25
C GLY A 298 -32.76 -8.84 -9.83
N VAL A 299 -32.16 -10.01 -9.92
CA VAL A 299 -30.71 -10.19 -9.85
C VAL A 299 -30.14 -10.14 -11.26
N TYR A 300 -29.13 -9.29 -11.47
CA TYR A 300 -28.47 -9.10 -12.76
C TYR A 300 -27.08 -9.70 -12.73
N ARG A 301 -26.76 -10.57 -13.69
CA ARG A 301 -25.41 -11.14 -13.84
C ARG A 301 -24.59 -10.31 -14.80
N PHE A 302 -23.43 -9.85 -14.34
CA PHE A 302 -22.43 -9.14 -15.12
C PHE A 302 -21.38 -10.11 -15.64
N ARG A 303 -20.90 -9.87 -16.86
CA ARG A 303 -19.76 -10.55 -17.48
C ARG A 303 -18.83 -9.47 -18.02
N HIS A 304 -17.67 -9.32 -17.41
CA HIS A 304 -16.73 -8.23 -17.70
C HIS A 304 -15.39 -8.75 -18.20
N HIS A 305 -14.89 -8.12 -19.25
CA HIS A 305 -13.61 -8.44 -19.87
C HIS A 305 -12.54 -7.47 -19.36
N ASN A 306 -11.72 -7.87 -18.38
CA ASN A 306 -10.62 -7.02 -17.87
C ASN A 306 -9.46 -6.87 -18.87
N ASP A 307 -9.45 -7.73 -19.89
CA ASP A 307 -8.28 -8.01 -20.72
C ASP A 307 -8.52 -7.68 -22.19
N LEU A 308 -9.35 -6.65 -22.40
CA LEU A 308 -9.60 -6.11 -23.72
C LEU A 308 -8.34 -5.38 -24.18
N ASP A 309 -7.78 -5.86 -25.29
CA ASP A 309 -6.78 -5.10 -26.02
C ASP A 309 -7.49 -3.84 -26.53
N ILE A 310 -7.14 -2.67 -25.98
CA ILE A 310 -7.83 -1.40 -26.26
C ILE A 310 -7.41 -0.86 -27.64
N ASP A 311 -6.89 -1.71 -28.53
CA ASP A 311 -6.76 -1.39 -29.93
C ASP A 311 -8.15 -0.96 -30.43
N TYR A 312 -8.24 0.32 -30.79
CA TYR A 312 -9.46 1.13 -30.98
C TYR A 312 -10.39 0.57 -32.06
N GLY A 313 -11.04 -0.55 -31.78
CA GLY A 313 -12.15 -1.06 -32.56
C GLY A 313 -13.34 -0.08 -32.52
N PRO A 314 -14.25 -0.16 -33.51
CA PRO A 314 -15.40 0.74 -33.59
C PRO A 314 -16.33 0.61 -32.37
N GLU A 315 -16.38 -0.58 -31.77
CA GLU A 315 -17.06 -0.85 -30.51
C GLU A 315 -16.21 -1.78 -29.63
N ILE A 316 -15.98 -1.36 -28.39
CA ILE A 316 -15.31 -2.06 -27.30
C ILE A 316 -16.37 -2.31 -26.23
N VAL A 317 -16.82 -3.56 -26.12
CA VAL A 317 -17.80 -3.98 -25.11
C VAL A 317 -17.06 -4.46 -23.87
N TYR A 318 -17.04 -3.62 -22.83
CA TYR A 318 -16.40 -3.92 -21.55
C TYR A 318 -17.16 -4.96 -20.75
N ALA A 319 -18.48 -4.83 -20.70
CA ALA A 319 -19.34 -5.75 -19.95
C ALA A 319 -20.69 -5.97 -20.62
N ARG A 320 -21.29 -7.12 -20.35
CA ARG A 320 -22.71 -7.40 -20.61
C ARG A 320 -23.39 -7.80 -19.32
N PHE A 321 -24.65 -7.42 -19.16
CA PHE A 321 -25.45 -7.87 -18.03
C PHE A 321 -26.92 -8.05 -18.36
N ALA A 322 -27.57 -8.98 -17.67
CA ALA A 322 -28.98 -9.32 -17.87
C ALA A 322 -29.59 -9.86 -16.58
N LYS A 323 -30.92 -9.75 -16.44
CA LYS A 323 -31.66 -10.37 -15.34
C LYS A 323 -31.53 -11.89 -15.44
N VAL A 324 -31.14 -12.55 -14.35
CA VAL A 324 -30.98 -14.01 -14.26
C VAL A 324 -31.98 -14.67 -13.32
N ARG A 325 -32.54 -13.93 -12.35
CA ARG A 325 -33.62 -14.39 -11.47
C ARG A 325 -34.35 -13.21 -10.83
N ASP A 326 -35.44 -13.50 -10.14
CA ASP A 326 -36.17 -12.53 -9.30
C ASP A 326 -35.31 -12.02 -8.14
N PRO A 327 -35.64 -10.86 -7.55
CA PRO A 327 -34.83 -10.25 -6.51
C PRO A 327 -34.58 -11.20 -5.33
N ASP A 328 -33.33 -11.28 -4.90
CA ASP A 328 -33.00 -11.95 -3.64
C ASP A 328 -33.50 -11.07 -2.47
N PRO A 329 -33.75 -11.65 -1.27
CA PRO A 329 -34.03 -10.86 -0.08
C PRO A 329 -32.96 -9.80 0.16
N VAL A 330 -33.39 -8.58 0.53
CA VAL A 330 -32.49 -7.45 0.79
C VAL A 330 -31.56 -7.83 1.95
N LYS A 331 -30.26 -7.86 1.68
CA LYS A 331 -29.22 -8.03 2.69
C LYS A 331 -28.76 -6.66 3.19
N ASP A 332 -28.67 -6.50 4.50
CA ASP A 332 -28.05 -5.31 5.06
C ASP A 332 -26.52 -5.44 5.06
N LEU A 333 -25.91 -5.06 3.93
CA LEU A 333 -24.45 -5.07 3.80
C LEU A 333 -23.77 -3.95 4.61
N LEU A 334 -24.52 -2.95 5.08
CA LEU A 334 -24.01 -1.96 6.01
C LEU A 334 -23.98 -2.51 7.43
N LEU A 335 -24.88 -3.42 7.81
CA LEU A 335 -24.85 -4.02 9.13
C LEU A 335 -23.55 -4.79 9.37
N THR A 336 -23.04 -5.52 8.36
CA THR A 336 -21.74 -6.20 8.47
C THR A 336 -20.63 -5.18 8.77
N TYR A 337 -20.59 -4.10 7.99
CA TYR A 337 -19.68 -2.98 8.18
C TYR A 337 -19.83 -2.30 9.55
N GLU A 338 -21.06 -2.08 10.01
CA GLU A 338 -21.36 -1.46 11.30
C GLU A 338 -21.05 -2.39 12.48
N SER A 339 -21.18 -3.69 12.29
CA SER A 339 -20.91 -4.69 13.33
C SER A 339 -19.43 -4.94 13.58
N MET A 340 -18.54 -4.40 12.74
CA MET A 340 -17.09 -4.52 12.94
C MET A 340 -16.67 -3.85 14.24
N ASP A 341 -16.07 -4.63 15.14
CA ASP A 341 -15.48 -4.16 16.39
C ASP A 341 -13.96 -4.02 16.23
N VAL A 342 -13.56 -2.93 15.58
CA VAL A 342 -12.14 -2.62 15.34
C VAL A 342 -11.59 -1.86 16.54
N THR A 343 -10.55 -2.42 17.16
CA THR A 343 -9.77 -1.73 18.20
C THR A 343 -8.53 -1.07 17.59
N PRO A 344 -8.01 0.02 18.17
CA PRO A 344 -6.76 0.63 17.72
C PRO A 344 -5.59 -0.37 17.70
N ASN A 345 -5.53 -1.29 18.68
CA ASN A 345 -4.51 -2.32 18.73
C ASN A 345 -4.62 -3.30 17.56
N ALA A 346 -5.83 -3.80 17.27
CA ALA A 346 -6.09 -4.66 16.11
C ALA A 346 -5.69 -3.97 14.80
N TYR A 347 -6.02 -2.68 14.68
CA TYR A 347 -5.66 -1.89 13.50
C TYR A 347 -4.15 -1.71 13.35
N VAL A 348 -3.43 -1.38 14.42
CA VAL A 348 -1.97 -1.24 14.36
C VAL A 348 -1.30 -2.55 13.98
N GLN A 349 -1.78 -3.69 14.49
CA GLN A 349 -1.32 -5.03 14.09
C GLN A 349 -1.52 -5.28 12.60
N ALA A 350 -2.71 -4.97 12.09
CA ALA A 350 -3.03 -5.12 10.67
C ALA A 350 -2.11 -4.25 9.78
N MET A 351 -1.88 -3.00 10.17
CA MET A 351 -1.00 -2.08 9.43
C MET A 351 0.46 -2.52 9.47
N ALA A 352 0.94 -3.01 10.61
CA ALA A 352 2.30 -3.56 10.73
C ALA A 352 2.48 -4.84 9.90
N ALA A 353 1.45 -5.69 9.79
CA ALA A 353 1.49 -6.88 8.95
C ALA A 353 1.40 -6.54 7.45
N LYS A 354 0.53 -5.59 7.08
CA LYS A 354 0.32 -5.17 5.68
C LYS A 354 1.51 -4.37 5.14
N TRP A 355 2.07 -3.47 5.95
CA TRP A 355 3.18 -2.59 5.56
C TRP A 355 4.35 -2.68 6.55
N PRO A 356 5.03 -3.83 6.63
CA PRO A 356 6.01 -4.09 7.67
C PRO A 356 7.26 -3.21 7.57
N THR A 357 7.57 -2.65 6.40
CA THR A 357 8.66 -1.68 6.21
C THR A 357 8.28 -0.25 6.65
N LEU A 358 6.99 0.08 6.74
CA LEU A 358 6.50 1.39 7.16
C LEU A 358 6.08 1.41 8.63
N PHE A 359 5.35 0.37 9.07
CA PHE A 359 4.73 0.31 10.38
C PHE A 359 5.17 -0.89 11.21
N GLY A 360 5.85 -1.87 10.64
CA GLY A 360 6.32 -3.06 11.36
C GLY A 360 7.83 -3.09 11.52
N LYS A 361 8.36 -4.32 11.56
CA LYS A 361 9.79 -4.59 11.47
C LYS A 361 10.04 -5.48 10.26
N ALA A 362 10.60 -4.88 9.22
CA ALA A 362 11.23 -5.57 8.12
C ALA A 362 12.42 -4.73 7.64
N ASP A 363 13.62 -5.30 7.67
CA ASP A 363 14.68 -4.81 6.78
C ASP A 363 14.31 -5.21 5.34
N LYS A 364 14.75 -4.46 4.34
CA LYS A 364 14.44 -4.67 2.91
C LYS A 364 14.77 -6.07 2.39
N ARG A 365 15.52 -6.86 3.15
CA ARG A 365 15.99 -8.21 2.81
C ARG A 365 15.50 -9.31 3.76
N GLU A 366 14.82 -8.95 4.85
CA GLU A 366 14.38 -9.90 5.86
C GLU A 366 12.88 -10.14 5.78
N LYS A 367 12.45 -11.32 6.22
CA LYS A 367 11.03 -11.61 6.37
C LYS A 367 10.43 -10.66 7.42
N PRO A 368 9.21 -10.14 7.19
CA PRO A 368 8.50 -9.38 8.21
C PRO A 368 8.45 -10.12 9.54
N THR A 369 8.78 -9.44 10.64
CA THR A 369 8.63 -10.00 11.98
C THR A 369 7.14 -9.98 12.36
N PRO A 370 6.53 -11.12 12.73
CA PRO A 370 5.15 -11.15 13.21
C PRO A 370 4.98 -10.27 14.46
N TRP A 371 3.79 -9.67 14.65
CA TRP A 371 3.52 -8.78 15.78
C TRP A 371 3.83 -9.40 17.15
N ALA A 372 3.47 -10.68 17.33
CA ALA A 372 3.68 -11.42 18.57
C ALA A 372 5.18 -11.59 18.92
N ASP A 373 6.06 -11.50 17.92
CA ASP A 373 7.50 -11.65 18.07
C ASP A 373 8.24 -10.31 18.15
N MET A 374 7.52 -9.19 18.00
CA MET A 374 8.09 -7.84 18.15
C MET A 374 8.33 -7.52 19.62
N SER A 375 9.49 -6.91 19.91
CA SER A 375 9.77 -6.32 21.22
C SER A 375 8.83 -5.14 21.52
N GLU A 376 8.69 -4.78 22.80
CA GLU A 376 7.87 -3.63 23.21
C GLU A 376 8.28 -2.32 22.51
N LYS A 377 9.59 -2.11 22.30
CA LYS A 377 10.11 -0.94 21.58
C LYS A 377 9.68 -0.93 20.11
N GLU A 378 9.65 -2.09 19.47
CA GLU A 378 9.23 -2.24 18.07
C GLU A 378 7.72 -2.02 17.95
N GLN A 379 6.92 -2.63 18.83
CA GLN A 379 5.48 -2.39 18.90
C GLN A 379 5.17 -0.90 19.16
N PHE A 380 5.91 -0.25 20.06
CA PHE A 380 5.78 1.20 20.30
C PHE A 380 6.08 2.02 19.04
N SER A 381 7.11 1.64 18.28
CA SER A 381 7.43 2.27 17.00
C SER A 381 6.30 2.09 15.98
N SER A 382 5.66 0.91 15.93
CA SER A 382 4.47 0.67 15.10
C SER A 382 3.30 1.57 15.48
N TRP A 383 2.98 1.66 16.77
CA TRP A 383 1.96 2.58 17.30
C TRP A 383 2.22 4.01 16.88
N LEU A 384 3.47 4.48 17.00
CA LEU A 384 3.88 5.82 16.62
C LEU A 384 3.71 6.06 15.11
N GLY A 385 4.19 5.12 14.28
CA GLY A 385 4.10 5.21 12.82
C GLY A 385 2.65 5.27 12.33
N VAL A 386 1.80 4.38 12.86
CA VAL A 386 0.36 4.34 12.53
C VAL A 386 -0.34 5.59 13.05
N ALA A 387 -0.07 6.04 14.28
CA ALA A 387 -0.62 7.29 14.82
C ALA A 387 -0.29 8.49 13.91
N ASN A 388 0.97 8.58 13.47
CA ASN A 388 1.43 9.67 12.62
C ASN A 388 0.74 9.64 11.25
N HIS A 389 0.65 8.45 10.64
CA HIS A 389 -0.03 8.27 9.37
C HIS A 389 -1.52 8.59 9.46
N MET A 390 -2.21 8.00 10.45
CA MET A 390 -3.64 8.13 10.65
C MET A 390 -4.06 9.57 11.01
N MET A 391 -3.40 10.20 11.98
CA MET A 391 -3.90 11.43 12.61
C MET A 391 -3.22 12.71 12.15
N CYS A 392 -2.00 12.61 11.62
CA CYS A 392 -1.17 13.79 11.32
C CYS A 392 -0.86 13.96 9.82
N SER A 393 -1.06 12.92 9.01
CA SER A 393 -0.79 12.93 7.57
C SER A 393 -2.08 12.94 6.73
N SER A 394 -1.94 13.04 5.41
CA SER A 394 -3.06 12.95 4.47
C SER A 394 -3.78 11.59 4.48
N GLY A 395 -3.28 10.58 5.19
CA GLY A 395 -4.01 9.32 5.44
C GLY A 395 -5.31 9.51 6.24
N GLY A 396 -5.54 10.71 6.77
CA GLY A 396 -6.74 11.06 7.53
C GLY A 396 -8.06 11.14 6.75
N VAL A 397 -8.05 10.98 5.42
CA VAL A 397 -9.28 11.03 4.61
C VAL A 397 -10.05 9.70 4.61
N GLU A 398 -9.45 8.62 5.09
CA GLU A 398 -10.07 7.27 5.13
C GLU A 398 -10.71 6.92 6.48
N TRP A 399 -10.93 7.91 7.35
CA TRP A 399 -11.48 7.66 8.68
C TRP A 399 -12.93 7.19 8.62
N HIS A 400 -13.27 6.29 9.55
CA HIS A 400 -14.61 5.91 9.92
C HIS A 400 -14.83 6.10 11.42
N GLU A 401 -16.08 6.31 11.82
CA GLU A 401 -16.52 6.45 13.22
C GLU A 401 -16.09 5.28 14.11
N ARG A 402 -15.94 4.07 13.56
CA ARG A 402 -15.44 2.89 14.29
C ARG A 402 -14.00 2.50 13.98
N GLY A 403 -13.22 3.35 13.30
CA GLY A 403 -11.82 3.06 12.95
C GLY A 403 -11.55 3.19 11.45
N PHE A 404 -10.83 2.22 10.88
CA PHE A 404 -10.65 2.12 9.42
C PHE A 404 -11.38 0.90 8.94
N PRO A 405 -12.50 1.07 8.24
CA PRO A 405 -13.39 -0.01 7.93
C PRO A 405 -13.06 -0.64 6.58
N LYS A 406 -11.88 -0.29 6.05
CA LYS A 406 -11.20 -0.94 4.93
C LYS A 406 -10.09 -1.86 5.42
N ALA A 407 -9.99 -2.11 6.72
CA ALA A 407 -8.91 -2.90 7.27
C ALA A 407 -9.47 -4.21 7.80
N VAL A 408 -9.08 -5.31 7.14
CA VAL A 408 -9.15 -6.63 7.75
C VAL A 408 -8.23 -6.63 8.96
N VAL A 409 -8.82 -6.50 10.15
CA VAL A 409 -8.07 -6.51 11.39
C VAL A 409 -8.13 -7.89 12.03
N PRO A 410 -7.03 -8.41 12.60
CA PRO A 410 -7.07 -9.62 13.39
C PRO A 410 -7.94 -9.39 14.63
N ALA A 411 -8.57 -10.45 15.12
CA ALA A 411 -9.15 -10.42 16.47
C ALA A 411 -8.01 -10.17 17.47
N ALA A 412 -8.00 -8.99 18.09
CA ALA A 412 -6.99 -8.60 19.06
C ALA A 412 -7.66 -7.94 20.27
N PRO A 413 -7.11 -8.14 21.49
CA PRO A 413 -7.62 -7.47 22.67
C PRO A 413 -7.51 -5.95 22.51
N ASP A 414 -8.46 -5.22 23.08
CA ASP A 414 -8.45 -3.75 23.14
C ASP A 414 -7.42 -3.25 24.15
N ASN A 415 -6.14 -3.41 23.81
CA ASN A 415 -5.04 -2.92 24.63
C ASN A 415 -5.04 -1.39 24.58
N ALA A 416 -4.87 -0.77 25.75
CA ALA A 416 -4.78 0.68 25.82
C ALA A 416 -3.59 1.18 24.97
N PRO A 417 -3.78 2.23 24.16
CA PRO A 417 -2.69 2.82 23.38
C PRO A 417 -1.59 3.34 24.32
N PRO A 418 -0.30 3.20 23.93
CA PRO A 418 0.80 3.64 24.77
C PRO A 418 0.78 5.17 24.96
N ALA A 419 1.38 5.64 26.05
CA ALA A 419 1.56 7.06 26.26
C ALA A 419 2.76 7.57 25.43
N PHE A 420 2.54 8.54 24.56
CA PHE A 420 3.58 9.15 23.73
C PHE A 420 4.27 10.30 24.47
N ARG A 421 5.17 9.95 25.41
CA ARG A 421 5.81 10.89 26.36
C ARG A 421 7.14 11.49 25.87
N ASP A 422 7.25 11.79 24.58
CA ASP A 422 8.46 12.38 24.00
C ASP A 422 8.11 13.28 22.78
N GLN A 423 9.10 14.01 22.27
CA GLN A 423 9.00 14.80 21.05
C GLN A 423 9.28 13.93 19.82
N PHE A 424 8.21 13.56 19.11
CA PHE A 424 8.27 12.73 17.91
C PHE A 424 8.24 13.56 16.62
N GLY A 425 8.70 12.96 15.52
CA GLY A 425 8.65 13.52 14.17
C GLY A 425 7.26 13.41 13.54
N TRP A 426 6.24 13.92 14.23
CA TRP A 426 4.88 14.00 13.69
C TRP A 426 4.87 14.77 12.36
N THR A 427 4.01 14.35 11.43
CA THR A 427 3.67 15.11 10.23
C THR A 427 2.93 16.38 10.67
N TRP A 428 2.98 17.45 9.89
CA TRP A 428 2.35 18.73 10.24
C TRP A 428 0.84 18.59 10.47
N PHE A 429 0.44 18.63 11.75
CA PHE A 429 -0.94 18.60 12.19
C PHE A 429 -1.64 19.91 11.80
N THR A 430 -2.36 19.90 10.69
CA THR A 430 -3.00 21.09 10.10
C THR A 430 -4.50 20.89 9.97
N LYS A 431 -5.28 21.98 9.91
CA LYS A 431 -6.75 21.94 9.93
C LYS A 431 -7.38 20.97 8.90
N PRO A 432 -6.89 20.86 7.64
CA PRO A 432 -7.44 19.90 6.66
C PRO A 432 -7.18 18.43 7.01
N TYR A 433 -6.08 18.15 7.73
CA TYR A 433 -5.61 16.78 8.01
C TYR A 433 -5.72 16.38 9.48
N ALA A 434 -6.13 17.30 10.36
CA ALA A 434 -6.43 17.09 11.78
C ALA A 434 -7.81 16.43 11.94
N GLY A 435 -7.98 15.29 11.27
CA GLY A 435 -9.20 14.58 10.89
C GLY A 435 -10.09 14.02 12.01
N LEU A 436 -10.08 14.60 13.21
CA LEU A 436 -10.91 14.20 14.34
C LEU A 436 -12.39 14.62 14.18
N PHE A 437 -12.90 14.61 12.95
CA PHE A 437 -14.23 15.14 12.61
C PHE A 437 -15.36 14.12 12.74
N GLN A 438 -15.04 12.86 13.04
CA GLN A 438 -16.00 11.75 13.06
C GLN A 438 -16.33 11.29 14.49
N ASP A 439 -17.42 10.54 14.62
CA ASP A 439 -17.90 10.01 15.88
C ASP A 439 -17.04 8.79 16.29
N LEU A 440 -15.92 9.00 16.97
CA LEU A 440 -14.96 7.91 17.26
C LEU A 440 -15.52 6.89 18.25
N SER A 441 -15.14 5.62 18.10
CA SER A 441 -15.31 4.64 19.18
C SER A 441 -14.54 5.09 20.44
N PRO A 442 -14.97 4.71 21.65
CA PRO A 442 -14.28 5.11 22.88
C PRO A 442 -12.78 4.78 22.90
N SER A 443 -12.39 3.65 22.30
CA SER A 443 -10.98 3.24 22.22
C SER A 443 -10.18 4.08 21.22
N PHE A 444 -10.73 4.35 20.02
CA PHE A 444 -10.09 5.27 19.07
C PHE A 444 -10.02 6.71 19.58
N ALA A 445 -11.02 7.17 20.33
CA ALA A 445 -10.98 8.46 21.02
C ALA A 445 -9.83 8.51 22.04
N LYS A 446 -9.64 7.45 22.83
CA LYS A 446 -8.51 7.33 23.78
C LYS A 446 -7.17 7.36 23.06
N PHE A 447 -7.06 6.70 21.91
CA PHE A 447 -5.85 6.75 21.07
C PHE A 447 -5.59 8.17 20.56
N ALA A 448 -6.62 8.85 20.06
CA ALA A 448 -6.52 10.25 19.63
C ALA A 448 -6.07 11.18 20.75
N PHE A 449 -6.59 11.02 21.97
CA PHE A 449 -6.13 11.79 23.13
C PHE A 449 -4.63 11.61 23.39
N ARG A 450 -4.09 10.39 23.28
CA ARG A 450 -2.64 10.16 23.46
C ARG A 450 -1.77 10.92 22.45
N VAL A 451 -2.21 11.00 21.21
CA VAL A 451 -1.48 11.73 20.15
C VAL A 451 -1.57 13.24 20.39
N LEU A 452 -2.76 13.75 20.69
CA LEU A 452 -2.95 15.17 21.00
C LEU A 452 -2.18 15.60 22.26
N GLU A 453 -2.21 14.79 23.33
CA GLU A 453 -1.41 14.99 24.55
C GLU A 453 0.08 15.08 24.23
N SER A 454 0.57 14.22 23.33
CA SER A 454 1.96 14.23 22.89
C SER A 454 2.32 15.56 22.22
N ILE A 455 1.52 15.96 21.23
CA ILE A 455 1.75 17.19 20.46
C ILE A 455 1.69 18.42 21.38
N ILE A 456 0.69 18.53 22.25
CA ILE A 456 0.52 19.68 23.16
C ILE A 456 1.63 19.73 24.22
N SER A 457 2.08 18.59 24.74
CA SER A 457 3.03 18.54 25.86
C SER A 457 4.48 18.64 25.41
N PHE A 458 4.83 18.02 24.28
CA PHE A 458 6.21 17.86 23.80
C PHE A 458 6.48 18.52 22.44
N GLY A 459 5.46 19.07 21.79
CA GLY A 459 5.59 19.65 20.46
C GLY A 459 5.88 18.57 19.41
N MET A 460 6.50 18.98 18.31
CA MET A 460 6.88 18.11 17.21
C MET A 460 8.35 18.30 16.86
N ARG A 461 9.04 17.23 16.44
CA ARG A 461 10.42 17.32 15.96
C ARG A 461 10.42 17.85 14.52
N ASP A 462 11.06 18.99 14.30
CA ASP A 462 11.24 19.53 12.96
C ASP A 462 12.24 18.66 12.18
N GLN A 463 11.84 18.20 10.99
CA GLN A 463 12.73 17.45 10.08
C GLN A 463 13.69 18.36 9.29
N GLY A 464 13.43 19.69 9.25
CA GLY A 464 14.16 20.65 8.41
C GLY A 464 15.22 21.51 9.12
N GLY A 465 15.45 21.32 10.42
CA GLY A 465 16.42 22.11 11.20
C GLY A 465 15.87 23.43 11.77
N GLU A 466 16.58 23.98 12.76
CA GLU A 466 16.13 25.00 13.72
C GLU A 466 15.89 26.41 13.14
N SER A 467 14.92 26.57 12.23
CA SER A 467 14.49 27.88 11.77
C SER A 467 13.44 28.52 12.70
N ARG A 468 13.41 29.84 12.82
CA ARG A 468 12.32 30.54 13.55
C ARG A 468 10.94 30.25 12.95
N THR A 469 10.88 29.98 11.64
CA THR A 469 9.66 29.63 10.92
C THR A 469 9.09 28.30 11.41
N SER A 470 9.94 27.35 11.80
CA SER A 470 9.47 26.07 12.33
C SER A 470 8.98 26.15 13.77
N GLU A 471 9.55 27.02 14.62
CA GLU A 471 9.02 27.24 15.97
C GLU A 471 7.57 27.72 15.96
N LYS A 472 7.26 28.74 15.15
CA LYS A 472 5.88 29.25 15.02
C LYS A 472 4.96 28.15 14.50
N ARG A 473 5.40 27.40 13.50
CA ARG A 473 4.61 26.29 12.92
C ARG A 473 4.31 25.20 13.95
N VAL A 474 5.28 24.84 14.80
CA VAL A 474 5.08 23.89 15.91
C VAL A 474 4.06 24.46 16.90
N GLN A 475 4.17 25.74 17.28
CA GLN A 475 3.18 26.38 18.17
C GLN A 475 1.77 26.36 17.57
N ASP A 476 1.62 26.67 16.29
CA ASP A 476 0.34 26.63 15.59
C ASP A 476 -0.26 25.21 15.60
N CYS A 477 0.57 24.17 15.41
CA CYS A 477 0.14 22.77 15.51
C CYS A 477 -0.30 22.41 16.94
N MET A 478 0.44 22.87 17.96
CA MET A 478 0.10 22.64 19.37
C MET A 478 -1.22 23.31 19.76
N LEU A 479 -1.47 24.54 19.29
CA LEU A 479 -2.73 25.26 19.52
C LEU A 479 -3.91 24.56 18.85
N LEU A 480 -3.71 24.09 17.61
CA LEU A 480 -4.73 23.30 16.92
C LEU A 480 -5.01 21.99 17.66
N ALA A 481 -3.98 21.28 18.12
CA ALA A 481 -4.13 20.06 18.90
C ALA A 481 -4.91 20.31 20.22
N ALA A 482 -4.63 21.41 20.94
CA ALA A 482 -5.39 21.78 22.13
C ALA A 482 -6.87 22.06 21.83
N THR A 483 -7.15 22.74 20.71
CA THR A 483 -8.53 22.98 20.24
C THR A 483 -9.24 21.66 19.95
N ARG A 484 -8.60 20.75 19.21
CA ARG A 484 -9.16 19.43 18.91
C ARG A 484 -9.35 18.55 20.14
N TYR A 485 -8.45 18.64 21.12
CA TYR A 485 -8.61 17.92 22.37
C TYR A 485 -9.89 18.33 23.08
N ARG A 486 -10.15 19.65 23.18
CA ARG A 486 -11.37 20.18 23.81
C ARG A 486 -12.64 19.72 23.08
N GLU A 487 -12.64 19.79 21.74
CA GLU A 487 -13.76 19.30 20.92
C GLU A 487 -14.01 17.81 21.11
N LEU A 488 -12.94 17.00 21.13
CA LEU A 488 -13.05 15.55 21.31
C LEU A 488 -13.48 15.19 22.74
N ALA A 489 -12.99 15.90 23.76
CA ALA A 489 -13.37 15.70 25.16
C ALA A 489 -14.84 16.01 25.42
N ALA A 490 -15.41 17.00 24.72
CA ALA A 490 -16.85 17.29 24.79
C ALA A 490 -17.70 16.12 24.24
N LYS A 491 -17.21 15.41 23.22
CA LYS A 491 -17.89 14.25 22.64
C LYS A 491 -17.64 12.94 23.40
N HIS A 492 -16.43 12.76 23.94
CA HIS A 492 -15.96 11.53 24.58
C HIS A 492 -15.38 11.79 25.98
N PRO A 493 -16.16 12.31 26.93
CA PRO A 493 -15.65 12.71 28.24
C PRO A 493 -15.08 11.53 29.04
N ALA A 494 -15.62 10.32 28.86
CA ALA A 494 -15.15 9.11 29.55
C ALA A 494 -13.80 8.58 29.03
N SER A 495 -13.42 8.94 27.79
CA SER A 495 -12.13 8.52 27.20
C SER A 495 -11.01 9.53 27.46
N ALA A 496 -11.35 10.76 27.85
CA ALA A 496 -10.40 11.83 28.10
C ALA A 496 -9.70 11.67 29.46
N ASP A 497 -8.46 12.13 29.57
CA ASP A 497 -7.76 12.19 30.85
C ASP A 497 -8.35 13.37 31.67
N PRO A 498 -9.01 13.12 32.81
CA PRO A 498 -9.70 14.18 33.56
C PRO A 498 -8.74 15.26 34.07
N GLU A 499 -7.49 14.91 34.39
CA GLU A 499 -6.49 15.88 34.81
C GLU A 499 -6.07 16.78 33.64
N TYR A 500 -5.94 16.19 32.44
CA TYR A 500 -5.60 16.93 31.24
C TYR A 500 -6.74 17.85 30.79
N VAL A 501 -7.99 17.39 30.88
CA VAL A 501 -9.18 18.23 30.66
C VAL A 501 -9.22 19.39 31.65
N ALA A 502 -8.99 19.13 32.94
CA ALA A 502 -8.96 20.17 33.97
C ALA A 502 -7.83 21.18 33.74
N TRP A 503 -6.69 20.73 33.20
CA TRP A 503 -5.58 21.61 32.81
C TRP A 503 -5.93 22.48 31.59
N LEU A 504 -6.50 21.89 30.53
CA LEU A 504 -6.89 22.59 29.30
C LEU A 504 -8.07 23.54 29.47
N SER A 505 -8.92 23.33 30.48
CA SER A 505 -10.10 24.16 30.78
C SER A 505 -9.76 25.43 31.54
N GLN A 506 -8.52 25.59 32.02
CA GLN A 506 -8.09 26.82 32.66
C GLN A 506 -7.83 27.89 31.62
N ASP A 507 -8.49 29.04 31.78
CA ASP A 507 -8.49 30.12 30.80
C ASP A 507 -7.06 30.59 30.46
N GLY A 508 -6.72 30.55 29.17
CA GLY A 508 -5.41 30.92 28.61
C GLY A 508 -4.20 30.08 29.06
N ARG A 509 -4.37 29.05 29.90
CA ARG A 509 -3.24 28.30 30.48
C ARG A 509 -2.46 27.52 29.43
N ALA A 510 -3.16 26.82 28.53
CA ALA A 510 -2.54 26.03 27.48
C ALA A 510 -1.85 26.92 26.44
N GLU A 511 -2.51 28.02 26.07
CA GLU A 511 -2.02 29.02 25.13
C GLU A 511 -0.75 29.70 25.66
N ALA A 512 -0.72 30.05 26.96
CA ALA A 512 0.46 30.60 27.63
C ALA A 512 1.62 29.59 27.68
N TRP A 513 1.33 28.32 27.99
CA TRP A 513 2.31 27.23 27.94
C TRP A 513 2.93 27.09 26.55
N ILE A 514 2.11 27.01 25.51
CA ILE A 514 2.54 26.84 24.11
C ILE A 514 3.38 28.05 23.65
N SER A 515 2.95 29.27 23.97
CA SER A 515 3.70 30.50 23.68
C SER A 515 5.07 30.53 24.38
N GLY A 516 5.17 29.90 25.56
CA GLY A 516 6.40 29.77 26.34
C GLY A 516 7.31 28.60 25.94
N PHE A 517 6.83 27.65 25.13
CA PHE A 517 7.46 26.35 24.89
C PHE A 517 8.94 26.46 24.48
N PHE A 518 9.24 27.21 23.41
CA PHE A 518 10.61 27.39 22.92
C PHE A 518 11.47 28.34 23.77
N LYS A 519 10.86 29.23 24.58
CA LYS A 519 11.62 30.13 25.47
C LYS A 519 12.41 29.33 26.50
N LYS A 520 11.84 28.23 27.00
CA LYS A 520 12.51 27.32 27.95
C LYS A 520 13.67 26.57 27.28
N ALA A 521 13.44 25.99 26.10
CA ALA A 521 14.48 25.28 25.35
C ALA A 521 15.69 26.18 25.02
N ARG A 522 15.43 27.42 24.58
CA ARG A 522 16.48 28.42 24.32
C ARG A 522 17.27 28.78 25.58
N ARG A 523 16.63 28.91 26.74
CA ARG A 523 17.32 29.18 28.02
C ARG A 523 18.27 28.05 28.41
N VAL A 524 17.84 26.80 28.26
CA VAL A 524 18.68 25.61 28.56
C VAL A 524 19.87 25.53 27.62
N ARG A 525 19.67 25.74 26.31
CA ARG A 525 20.78 25.76 25.33
C ARG A 525 21.75 26.90 25.58
N LYS A 526 21.25 28.10 25.90
CA LYS A 526 22.10 29.25 26.24
C LYS A 526 22.94 28.95 27.48
N ALA A 527 22.35 28.36 28.52
CA ALA A 527 23.09 27.99 29.73
C ALA A 527 24.21 26.97 29.44
N LYS A 528 23.94 25.95 28.61
CA LYS A 528 24.95 24.97 28.17
C LYS A 528 26.05 25.53 27.25
N ALA A 529 25.80 26.66 26.59
CA ALA A 529 26.79 27.31 25.73
C ALA A 529 27.69 28.29 26.50
N THR A 530 27.28 28.69 27.70
CA THR A 530 27.98 29.68 28.53
C THR A 530 28.71 29.08 29.73
N GLY A 531 28.54 27.79 30.00
CA GLY A 531 29.27 27.03 31.01
C GLY A 531 29.89 25.83 30.34
#